data_AF-A0A2X2CMS9-F1
#
_entry.id   AF-A0A2X2CMS9-F1
#
_cell.length_a   1.000
_cell.length_b   1.000
_cell.length_c   1.000
_cell.angle_alpha   90.00
_cell.angle_beta   90.00
_cell.angle_gamma   90.00
#
_symmetry.space_group_name_H-M   'P 1'
#
loop_
_entity.id
_entity.type
_entity.pdbx_description
1 polymer ?
#
loop_
_entity_poly.entity_id
_entity_poly.type
_entity_poly.pdbx_seq_one_letter_code
_entity_poly.pdbx_strand_id
1 'polypeptide(L)'
;MPLPQTVSNSVVDMINALGDKAKPEDIRVPRIRREIESLKKVDAAKAFMLSGMLNATLYDYKASIEDHEASIRRAPGNYIYLTNYAISLKKFNCFNESLDKLLEAFKANYGSIEILETAISMVFVSGGFEQINYMLEACIKAHPEKDIRATRDVLRMYEYFLASLSKLEITQEKYQIATEHVISILNRNKGVAFDIGSVAEHFFDEDSYLFVELSVDVPGNMLAEMNEQLAELIITDERLNSCWDKIIFNFCASDKQGVNKFAA
;
A
#
# COMPACT_ATOMS: atom_id res chain seq x y z
N MET A 1 -30.79 20.11 7.84
CA MET A 1 -29.58 20.72 7.25
C MET A 1 -28.61 19.61 6.86
N PRO A 2 -28.46 19.30 5.55
CA PRO A 2 -27.52 18.30 5.07
C PRO A 2 -26.16 18.97 4.85
N LEU A 3 -25.25 18.85 5.82
CA LEU A 3 -23.99 19.60 5.88
C LEU A 3 -22.73 18.83 6.39
N PRO A 4 -22.79 17.60 6.97
CA PRO A 4 -21.55 16.94 7.45
C PRO A 4 -20.67 16.31 6.36
N GLN A 5 -21.24 15.79 5.27
CA GLN A 5 -20.48 14.98 4.29
C GLN A 5 -19.52 15.82 3.43
N THR A 6 -19.85 17.08 3.13
CA THR A 6 -19.00 17.93 2.29
C THR A 6 -17.73 18.38 3.00
N VAL A 7 -17.79 18.58 4.32
CA VAL A 7 -16.64 18.98 5.13
C VAL A 7 -15.63 17.83 5.23
N SER A 8 -16.08 16.59 5.46
CA SER A 8 -15.16 15.46 5.56
C SER A 8 -14.38 15.23 4.27
N ASN A 9 -15.06 15.30 3.12
CA ASN A 9 -14.41 15.08 1.83
C ASN A 9 -13.40 16.19 1.54
N SER A 10 -13.73 17.44 1.87
CA SER A 10 -12.79 18.56 1.81
C SER A 10 -11.55 18.34 2.69
N VAL A 11 -11.70 17.73 3.87
CA VAL A 11 -10.55 17.43 4.74
C VAL A 11 -9.69 16.31 4.15
N VAL A 12 -10.31 15.26 3.59
CA VAL A 12 -9.58 14.20 2.86
C VAL A 12 -8.79 14.79 1.69
N ASP A 13 -9.41 15.67 0.90
CA ASP A 13 -8.74 16.36 -0.22
C ASP A 13 -7.56 17.21 0.25
N MET A 14 -7.72 17.94 1.36
CA MET A 14 -6.61 18.71 1.95
C MET A 14 -5.47 17.82 2.42
N ILE A 15 -5.76 16.68 3.06
CA ILE A 15 -4.74 15.71 3.51
C ILE A 15 -4.03 15.12 2.29
N ASN A 16 -4.77 14.69 1.27
CA ASN A 16 -4.21 14.18 0.02
C ASN A 16 -3.33 15.25 -0.68
N ALA A 17 -3.72 16.52 -0.63
CA ALA A 17 -2.96 17.64 -1.19
C ALA A 17 -1.69 18.01 -0.40
N LEU A 18 -1.54 17.56 0.85
CA LEU A 18 -0.26 17.64 1.55
C LEU A 18 0.79 16.74 0.90
N GLY A 19 0.36 15.60 0.35
CA GLY A 19 1.23 14.59 -0.26
C GLY A 19 2.15 13.90 0.75
N ASP A 20 3.03 13.03 0.24
CA ASP A 20 3.98 12.27 1.08
C ASP A 20 5.16 13.11 1.62
N LYS A 21 5.28 14.38 1.21
CA LYS A 21 6.36 15.30 1.62
C LYS A 21 5.95 16.26 2.74
N ALA A 22 4.79 16.04 3.33
CA ALA A 22 4.23 16.94 4.32
C ALA A 22 5.14 17.00 5.56
N LYS A 23 5.37 18.22 6.06
CA LYS A 23 6.05 18.43 7.33
C LYS A 23 5.07 18.99 8.36
N PRO A 24 5.28 18.73 9.67
CA PRO A 24 4.43 19.29 10.71
C PRO A 24 4.30 20.82 10.66
N GLU A 25 5.34 21.51 10.16
CA GLU A 25 5.38 22.97 10.03
C GLU A 25 4.63 23.51 8.80
N ASP A 26 4.07 22.66 7.93
CA ASP A 26 3.29 23.11 6.79
C ASP A 26 2.10 23.95 7.29
N ILE A 27 1.97 25.17 6.75
CA ILE A 27 0.95 26.15 7.15
C ILE A 27 -0.49 25.61 7.00
N ARG A 28 -0.69 24.58 6.18
CA ARG A 28 -1.97 23.89 5.99
C ARG A 28 -2.31 22.97 7.17
N VAL A 29 -1.33 22.40 7.87
CA VAL A 29 -1.53 21.43 8.96
C VAL A 29 -2.36 22.02 10.12
N PRO A 30 -2.07 23.22 10.66
CA PRO A 30 -2.90 23.83 11.72
C PRO A 30 -4.33 24.11 11.28
N ARG A 31 -4.57 24.35 9.98
CA ARG A 31 -5.93 24.50 9.44
C ARG A 31 -6.65 23.15 9.44
N ILE A 32 -6.03 22.12 8.88
CA ILE A 32 -6.60 20.76 8.82
C ILE A 32 -6.95 20.26 10.23
N ARG A 33 -6.04 20.42 11.20
CA ARG A 33 -6.30 20.05 12.62
C ARG A 33 -7.52 20.76 13.20
N ARG A 34 -7.71 22.04 12.92
CA ARG A 34 -8.90 22.80 13.38
C ARG A 34 -10.19 22.27 12.76
N GLU A 35 -10.17 21.94 11.47
CA GLU A 35 -11.33 21.36 10.79
C GLU A 35 -11.68 19.98 11.36
N ILE A 36 -10.68 19.12 11.60
CA ILE A 36 -10.86 17.81 12.26
C ILE A 36 -11.47 17.97 13.67
N GLU A 37 -10.94 18.88 14.49
CA GLU A 37 -11.46 19.12 15.84
C GLU A 37 -12.89 19.71 15.83
N SER A 38 -13.25 20.49 14.80
CA SER A 38 -14.63 20.93 14.62
C SER A 38 -15.56 19.76 14.28
N LEU A 39 -15.11 18.82 13.44
CA LEU A 39 -15.86 17.63 13.05
C LEU A 39 -16.06 16.68 14.24
N LYS A 40 -15.09 16.62 15.16
CA LYS A 40 -15.13 15.75 16.35
C LYS A 40 -16.35 15.96 17.24
N LYS A 41 -16.94 17.17 17.22
CA LYS A 41 -18.18 17.52 17.94
C LYS A 41 -19.43 16.91 17.30
N VAL A 42 -19.37 16.58 16.02
CA VAL A 42 -20.50 16.09 15.22
C VAL A 42 -20.36 14.58 14.94
N ASP A 43 -19.17 14.15 14.54
CA ASP A 43 -18.82 12.78 14.20
C ASP A 43 -17.40 12.48 14.69
N ALA A 44 -17.30 12.03 15.95
CA ALA A 44 -16.03 11.73 16.59
C ALA A 44 -15.27 10.60 15.88
N ALA A 45 -15.96 9.57 15.40
CA ALA A 45 -15.32 8.45 14.72
C ALA A 45 -14.62 8.93 13.44
N LYS A 46 -15.34 9.71 12.61
CA LYS A 46 -14.76 10.28 11.40
C LYS A 46 -13.61 11.23 11.69
N ALA A 47 -13.74 12.08 12.72
CA ALA A 47 -12.66 12.97 13.11
C ALA A 47 -11.39 12.22 13.53
N PHE A 48 -11.52 11.12 14.28
CA PHE A 48 -10.38 10.27 14.62
C PHE A 48 -9.75 9.63 13.37
N MET A 49 -10.55 9.14 12.42
CA MET A 49 -10.02 8.58 11.16
C MET A 49 -9.24 9.63 10.35
N LEU A 50 -9.77 10.86 10.22
CA LEU A 50 -9.06 11.96 9.55
C LEU A 50 -7.80 12.39 10.30
N SER A 51 -7.82 12.35 11.64
CA SER A 51 -6.64 12.61 12.47
C SER A 51 -5.57 11.53 12.24
N GLY A 52 -5.97 10.26 12.18
CA GLY A 52 -5.09 9.14 11.87
C GLY A 52 -4.45 9.27 10.49
N MET A 53 -5.23 9.66 9.48
CA MET A 53 -4.73 9.96 8.12
C MET A 53 -3.72 11.11 8.12
N LEU A 54 -4.03 12.23 8.81
CA LEU A 54 -3.13 13.37 8.90
C LEU A 54 -1.81 12.99 9.59
N ASN A 55 -1.88 12.27 10.72
CA ASN A 55 -0.69 11.82 11.43
C ASN A 55 0.14 10.84 10.59
N ALA A 56 -0.49 9.98 9.76
CA ALA A 56 0.21 9.14 8.80
C ALA A 56 0.95 9.96 7.74
N THR A 57 0.30 10.98 7.19
CA THR A 57 0.93 11.93 6.24
C THR A 57 2.09 12.69 6.86
N LEU A 58 2.07 12.91 8.19
CA LEU A 58 3.16 13.54 8.94
C LEU A 58 4.19 12.54 9.49
N TYR A 59 4.09 11.27 9.12
CA TYR A 59 4.93 10.17 9.61
C TYR A 59 4.94 9.98 11.14
N ASP A 60 3.88 10.40 11.83
CA ASP A 60 3.67 10.11 13.26
C ASP A 60 2.95 8.76 13.42
N TYR A 61 3.74 7.69 13.41
CA TYR A 61 3.26 6.30 13.53
C TYR A 61 2.33 6.13 14.73
N LYS A 62 2.81 6.48 15.92
CA LYS A 62 2.09 6.20 17.16
C LYS A 62 0.74 6.92 17.20
N ALA A 63 0.72 8.22 16.89
CA ALA A 63 -0.52 8.99 16.90
C ALA A 63 -1.48 8.51 15.81
N SER A 64 -0.96 8.10 14.63
CA SER A 64 -1.79 7.55 13.56
C SER A 64 -2.50 6.26 13.97
N ILE A 65 -1.76 5.30 14.53
CA ILE A 65 -2.32 4.03 15.03
C ILE A 65 -3.40 4.30 16.09
N GLU A 66 -3.09 5.12 17.11
CA GLU A 66 -4.01 5.41 18.21
C GLU A 66 -5.34 6.03 17.72
N ASP A 67 -5.25 6.95 16.77
CA ASP A 67 -6.41 7.61 16.17
C ASP A 67 -7.24 6.68 15.28
N HIS A 68 -6.60 5.86 14.43
CA HIS A 68 -7.32 4.88 13.60
C HIS A 68 -8.05 3.84 14.44
N GLU A 69 -7.40 3.30 15.46
CA GLU A 69 -8.05 2.39 16.39
C GLU A 69 -9.20 3.06 17.14
N ALA A 70 -9.02 4.33 17.55
CA ALA A 70 -10.07 5.10 18.21
C ALA A 70 -11.29 5.33 17.29
N SER A 71 -11.07 5.48 15.99
CA SER A 71 -12.14 5.54 14.98
C SER A 71 -12.85 4.19 14.84
N ILE A 72 -12.11 3.10 14.65
CA ILE A 72 -12.66 1.75 14.44
C ILE A 72 -13.45 1.28 15.66
N ARG A 73 -12.98 1.55 16.88
CA ARG A 73 -13.73 1.24 18.11
C ARG A 73 -15.10 1.93 18.16
N ARG A 74 -15.24 3.12 17.56
CA ARG A 74 -16.48 3.89 17.54
C ARG A 74 -17.41 3.51 16.39
N ALA A 75 -16.85 3.04 15.28
CA ALA A 75 -17.60 2.61 14.10
C ALA A 75 -17.06 1.26 13.60
N PRO A 76 -17.28 0.17 14.37
CA PRO A 76 -16.76 -1.15 14.02
C PRO A 76 -17.36 -1.62 12.70
N GLY A 77 -16.51 -2.20 11.83
CA GLY A 77 -16.93 -2.67 10.51
C GLY A 77 -17.16 -1.57 9.47
N ASN A 78 -16.81 -0.30 9.74
CA ASN A 78 -16.80 0.72 8.70
C ASN A 78 -15.64 0.47 7.74
N TYR A 79 -15.95 -0.03 6.53
CA TYR A 79 -14.93 -0.41 5.55
C TYR A 79 -14.07 0.78 5.10
N ILE A 80 -14.62 2.01 5.01
CA ILE A 80 -13.84 3.20 4.63
C ILE A 80 -12.76 3.47 5.68
N TYR A 81 -13.09 3.32 6.96
CA TYR A 81 -12.15 3.58 8.05
C TYR A 81 -11.06 2.52 8.09
N LEU A 82 -11.42 1.26 7.83
CA LEU A 82 -10.46 0.16 7.71
C LEU A 82 -9.53 0.34 6.50
N THR A 83 -10.07 0.74 5.34
CA THR A 83 -9.27 1.03 4.14
C THR A 83 -8.30 2.19 4.39
N ASN A 84 -8.75 3.29 4.99
CA ASN A 84 -7.86 4.43 5.30
C ASN A 84 -6.81 4.09 6.36
N TYR A 85 -7.11 3.17 7.28
CA TYR A 85 -6.13 2.64 8.21
C TYR A 85 -5.06 1.81 7.48
N ALA A 86 -5.47 0.91 6.57
CA ALA A 86 -4.54 0.15 5.74
C ALA A 86 -3.62 1.06 4.91
N ILE A 87 -4.17 2.08 4.26
CA ILE A 87 -3.37 3.07 3.49
C ILE A 87 -2.37 3.79 4.41
N SER A 88 -2.75 4.08 5.65
CA SER A 88 -1.83 4.67 6.64
C SER A 88 -0.72 3.69 7.04
N LEU A 89 -1.04 2.42 7.26
CA LEU A 89 -0.07 1.36 7.56
C LEU A 89 0.93 1.16 6.41
N LYS A 90 0.48 1.23 5.15
CA LYS A 90 1.36 1.22 3.97
C LYS A 90 2.42 2.33 4.05
N LYS A 91 2.06 3.56 4.45
CA LYS A 91 3.02 4.68 4.59
C LYS A 91 4.11 4.41 5.62
N PHE A 92 3.86 3.50 6.56
CA PHE A 92 4.81 3.07 7.58
C PHE A 92 5.54 1.77 7.23
N ASN A 93 5.37 1.27 6.01
CA ASN A 93 5.90 -0.02 5.54
C ASN A 93 5.36 -1.25 6.32
N CYS A 94 4.21 -1.12 6.99
CA CYS A 94 3.52 -2.20 7.69
C CYS A 94 2.56 -2.94 6.72
N PHE A 95 3.11 -3.58 5.69
CA PHE A 95 2.29 -4.11 4.58
C PHE A 95 1.42 -5.31 4.97
N ASN A 96 1.91 -6.16 5.86
CA ASN A 96 1.15 -7.33 6.31
C ASN A 96 -0.06 -6.88 7.14
N GLU A 97 0.14 -5.97 8.09
CA GLU A 97 -0.92 -5.37 8.88
C GLU A 97 -1.89 -4.57 7.99
N SER A 98 -1.38 -3.90 6.96
CA SER A 98 -2.20 -3.22 5.94
C SER A 98 -3.10 -4.21 5.20
N LEU A 99 -2.56 -5.35 4.73
CA LEU A 99 -3.35 -6.40 4.09
C LEU A 99 -4.41 -6.99 5.02
N ASP A 100 -4.09 -7.20 6.30
CA ASP A 100 -5.06 -7.67 7.28
C ASP A 100 -6.23 -6.68 7.42
N LYS A 101 -5.94 -5.37 7.45
CA LYS A 101 -6.98 -4.32 7.48
C LYS A 101 -7.77 -4.23 6.19
N LEU A 102 -7.17 -4.45 5.03
CA LEU A 102 -7.92 -4.55 3.77
C LEU A 102 -8.81 -5.79 3.72
N LEU A 103 -8.37 -6.92 4.28
CA LEU A 103 -9.19 -8.12 4.39
C LEU A 103 -10.37 -7.89 5.35
N GLU A 104 -10.16 -7.21 6.47
CA GLU A 104 -11.26 -6.76 7.35
C GLU A 104 -12.24 -5.83 6.61
N ALA A 105 -11.73 -4.84 5.87
CA ALA A 105 -12.54 -3.91 5.08
C ALA A 105 -13.36 -4.65 4.01
N PHE A 106 -12.74 -5.63 3.34
CA PHE A 106 -13.38 -6.45 2.32
C PHE A 106 -14.48 -7.32 2.91
N LYS A 107 -14.27 -7.92 4.08
CA LYS A 107 -15.31 -8.67 4.79
C LYS A 107 -16.49 -7.79 5.19
N ALA A 108 -16.24 -6.52 5.54
CA ALA A 108 -17.28 -5.55 5.85
C ALA A 108 -18.03 -5.02 4.62
N ASN A 109 -17.40 -5.02 3.44
CA ASN A 109 -18.00 -4.63 2.17
C ASN A 109 -17.73 -5.71 1.10
N TYR A 110 -18.40 -6.85 1.28
CA TYR A 110 -18.14 -8.06 0.52
C TYR A 110 -18.30 -7.86 -0.98
N GLY A 111 -17.29 -8.28 -1.75
CA GLY A 111 -17.29 -8.13 -3.20
C GLY A 111 -16.88 -6.75 -3.70
N SER A 112 -16.38 -5.86 -2.85
CA SER A 112 -15.84 -4.58 -3.28
C SER A 112 -14.58 -4.74 -4.13
N ILE A 113 -14.68 -4.39 -5.42
CA ILE A 113 -13.58 -4.45 -6.39
C ILE A 113 -12.47 -3.44 -6.01
N GLU A 114 -12.84 -2.25 -5.52
CA GLU A 114 -11.87 -1.22 -5.14
C GLU A 114 -10.94 -1.68 -3.99
N ILE A 115 -11.51 -2.37 -2.99
CA ILE A 115 -10.72 -2.91 -1.88
C ILE A 115 -9.82 -4.05 -2.38
N LEU A 116 -10.31 -4.89 -3.30
CA LEU A 116 -9.51 -5.93 -3.95
C LEU A 116 -8.34 -5.35 -4.76
N GLU A 117 -8.59 -4.33 -5.56
CA GLU A 117 -7.53 -3.64 -6.33
C GLU A 117 -6.46 -3.06 -5.40
N THR A 118 -6.89 -2.41 -4.31
CA THR A 118 -5.97 -1.88 -3.29
C THR A 118 -5.15 -3.01 -2.66
N ALA A 119 -5.78 -4.13 -2.31
CA ALA A 119 -5.08 -5.28 -1.72
C ALA A 119 -4.09 -5.94 -2.69
N ILE A 120 -4.46 -6.10 -3.97
CA ILE A 120 -3.57 -6.62 -5.01
C ILE A 120 -2.32 -5.75 -5.13
N SER A 121 -2.48 -4.42 -5.14
CA SER A 121 -1.34 -3.51 -5.21
C SER A 121 -0.38 -3.70 -4.02
N MET A 122 -0.88 -4.11 -2.85
CA MET A 122 -0.03 -4.37 -1.68
C MET A 122 0.73 -5.70 -1.79
N VAL A 123 0.16 -6.71 -2.46
CA VAL A 123 0.79 -8.04 -2.59
C VAL A 123 2.08 -8.01 -3.37
N PHE A 124 2.20 -7.14 -4.37
CA PHE A 124 3.46 -6.99 -5.10
C PHE A 124 4.63 -6.58 -4.19
N VAL A 125 4.37 -5.98 -3.03
CA VAL A 125 5.40 -5.58 -2.05
C VAL A 125 5.44 -6.48 -0.82
N SER A 126 4.32 -7.09 -0.41
CA SER A 126 4.28 -7.89 0.82
C SER A 126 4.48 -9.39 0.60
N GLY A 127 4.22 -9.89 -0.61
CA GLY A 127 4.13 -11.32 -0.87
C GLY A 127 2.92 -12.00 -0.19
N GLY A 128 1.92 -11.25 0.28
CA GLY A 128 0.74 -11.79 0.97
C GLY A 128 -0.34 -12.39 0.04
N PHE A 129 0.01 -13.46 -0.69
CA PHE A 129 -0.84 -14.01 -1.76
C PHE A 129 -2.13 -14.70 -1.29
N GLU A 130 -2.10 -15.35 -0.12
CA GLU A 130 -3.22 -16.18 0.36
C GLU A 130 -4.51 -15.37 0.50
N GLN A 131 -4.41 -14.15 1.04
CA GLN A 131 -5.54 -13.25 1.26
C GLN A 131 -6.20 -12.84 -0.06
N ILE A 132 -5.42 -12.65 -1.14
CA ILE A 132 -5.93 -12.18 -2.43
C ILE A 132 -6.76 -13.25 -3.13
N ASN A 133 -6.33 -14.51 -3.08
CA ASN A 133 -7.08 -15.60 -3.72
C ASN A 133 -8.50 -15.70 -3.12
N TYR A 134 -8.60 -15.61 -1.80
CA TYR A 134 -9.89 -15.54 -1.11
C TYR A 134 -10.75 -14.34 -1.57
N MET A 135 -10.17 -13.14 -1.61
CA MET A 135 -10.89 -11.93 -2.00
C MET A 135 -11.33 -11.96 -3.47
N LEU A 136 -10.49 -12.51 -4.35
CA LEU A 136 -10.78 -12.66 -5.78
C LEU A 136 -11.95 -13.62 -6.01
N GLU A 137 -11.92 -14.80 -5.40
CA GLU A 137 -13.03 -15.76 -5.48
C GLU A 137 -14.34 -15.17 -4.95
N ALA A 138 -14.27 -14.47 -3.82
CA ALA A 138 -15.40 -13.76 -3.24
C ALA A 138 -15.98 -12.69 -4.18
N CYS A 139 -15.11 -11.90 -4.82
CA CYS A 139 -15.51 -10.92 -5.83
C CYS A 139 -16.21 -11.59 -7.01
N ILE A 140 -15.62 -12.64 -7.60
CA ILE A 140 -16.19 -13.37 -8.75
C ILE A 140 -17.59 -13.88 -8.41
N LYS A 141 -17.77 -14.42 -7.20
CA LYS A 141 -19.06 -14.90 -6.72
C LYS A 141 -20.08 -13.76 -6.52
N ALA A 142 -19.64 -12.59 -6.09
CA ALA A 142 -20.50 -11.43 -5.82
C ALA A 142 -20.97 -10.70 -7.09
N HIS A 143 -20.23 -10.80 -8.20
CA HIS A 143 -20.58 -10.17 -9.49
C HIS A 143 -20.51 -11.17 -10.66
N PRO A 144 -21.36 -12.22 -10.67
CA PRO A 144 -21.31 -13.26 -11.71
C PRO A 144 -21.60 -12.73 -13.13
N GLU A 145 -22.22 -11.56 -13.24
CA GLU A 145 -22.51 -10.87 -14.51
C GLU A 145 -21.32 -10.09 -15.07
N LYS A 146 -20.27 -9.87 -14.27
CA LYS A 146 -19.07 -9.14 -14.68
C LYS A 146 -17.92 -10.12 -14.82
N ASP A 147 -17.22 -10.04 -15.93
CA ASP A 147 -15.89 -10.66 -16.02
C ASP A 147 -14.89 -9.79 -15.27
N ILE A 148 -14.85 -9.97 -13.93
CA ILE A 148 -13.97 -9.21 -13.04
C ILE A 148 -12.51 -9.26 -13.52
N ARG A 149 -12.09 -10.39 -14.09
CA ARG A 149 -10.73 -10.61 -14.61
C ARG A 149 -10.44 -9.78 -15.87
N ALA A 150 -11.43 -9.63 -16.76
CA ALA A 150 -11.27 -8.84 -17.98
C ALA A 150 -11.48 -7.33 -17.78
N THR A 151 -12.13 -6.90 -16.69
CA THR A 151 -12.60 -5.51 -16.58
C THR A 151 -11.57 -4.54 -16.00
N ARG A 152 -10.49 -5.03 -15.36
CA ARG A 152 -9.57 -4.17 -14.58
C ARG A 152 -8.09 -4.49 -14.82
N ASP A 153 -7.31 -3.45 -15.06
CA ASP A 153 -5.87 -3.56 -15.35
C ASP A 153 -5.08 -4.21 -14.20
N VAL A 154 -5.44 -3.93 -12.95
CA VAL A 154 -4.76 -4.46 -11.75
C VAL A 154 -4.93 -5.97 -11.62
N LEU A 155 -6.09 -6.51 -11.97
CA LEU A 155 -6.35 -7.95 -11.91
C LEU A 155 -5.60 -8.70 -13.01
N ARG A 156 -5.60 -8.16 -14.23
CA ARG A 156 -4.79 -8.69 -15.33
C ARG A 156 -3.31 -8.67 -14.98
N MET A 157 -2.84 -7.62 -14.32
CA MET A 157 -1.46 -7.51 -13.84
C MET A 157 -1.13 -8.58 -12.80
N TYR A 158 -2.05 -8.86 -11.86
CA TYR A 158 -1.88 -9.92 -10.86
C TYR A 158 -1.81 -11.32 -11.49
N GLU A 159 -2.72 -11.64 -12.43
CA GLU A 159 -2.70 -12.92 -13.13
C GLU A 159 -1.43 -13.08 -13.99
N TYR A 160 -1.03 -12.01 -14.69
CA TYR A 160 0.25 -11.98 -15.43
C TYR A 160 1.43 -12.22 -14.50
N PHE A 161 1.47 -11.55 -13.35
CA PHE A 161 2.52 -11.72 -12.35
C PHE A 161 2.60 -13.15 -11.81
N LEU A 162 1.47 -13.77 -11.47
CA LEU A 162 1.43 -15.18 -11.06
C LEU A 162 1.91 -16.12 -12.17
N ALA A 163 1.54 -15.84 -13.42
CA ALA A 163 2.01 -16.60 -14.57
C ALA A 163 3.52 -16.47 -14.77
N SER A 164 4.09 -15.27 -14.61
CA SER A 164 5.52 -15.03 -14.67
C SER A 164 6.27 -15.73 -13.54
N LEU A 165 5.78 -15.70 -12.29
CA LEU A 165 6.37 -16.46 -11.19
C LEU A 165 6.42 -17.96 -11.50
N SER A 166 5.31 -18.52 -11.99
CA SER A 166 5.22 -19.93 -12.37
C SER A 166 6.19 -20.28 -13.51
N LYS A 167 6.22 -19.47 -14.58
CA LYS A 167 7.11 -19.67 -15.74
C LYS A 167 8.60 -19.65 -15.34
N LEU A 168 8.96 -18.79 -14.41
CA LEU A 168 10.33 -18.64 -13.91
C LEU A 168 10.66 -19.65 -12.79
N GLU A 169 9.72 -20.51 -12.40
CA GLU A 169 9.86 -21.45 -11.29
C GLU A 169 10.16 -20.75 -9.94
N ILE A 170 9.63 -19.54 -9.77
CA ILE A 170 9.70 -18.80 -8.51
C ILE A 170 8.45 -19.14 -7.70
N THR A 171 8.63 -19.76 -6.53
CA THR A 171 7.51 -19.98 -5.62
C THR A 171 7.08 -18.68 -4.94
N GLN A 172 5.81 -18.59 -4.55
CA GLN A 172 5.29 -17.44 -3.80
C GLN A 172 6.08 -17.19 -2.51
N GLU A 173 6.51 -18.26 -1.83
CA GLU A 173 7.38 -18.18 -0.64
C GLU A 173 8.73 -17.52 -0.95
N LYS A 174 9.38 -17.88 -2.07
CA LYS A 174 10.64 -17.26 -2.48
C LYS A 174 10.46 -15.77 -2.82
N TYR A 175 9.38 -15.44 -3.51
CA TYR A 175 9.03 -14.04 -3.78
C TYR A 175 8.81 -13.27 -2.47
N GLN A 176 8.07 -13.86 -1.52
CA GLN A 176 7.84 -13.27 -0.21
C GLN A 176 9.15 -13.02 0.55
N ILE A 177 10.08 -13.98 0.57
CA ILE A 177 11.40 -13.80 1.17
C ILE A 177 12.17 -12.64 0.52
N ALA A 178 12.14 -12.53 -0.81
CA ALA A 178 12.79 -11.41 -1.50
C ALA A 178 12.13 -10.06 -1.13
N THR A 179 10.81 -10.02 -0.96
CA THR A 179 10.12 -8.82 -0.48
C THR A 179 10.42 -8.49 0.99
N GLU A 180 10.69 -9.46 1.86
CA GLU A 180 11.14 -9.20 3.23
C GLU A 180 12.42 -8.34 3.25
N HIS A 181 13.35 -8.59 2.31
CA HIS A 181 14.57 -7.80 2.16
C HIS A 181 14.27 -6.37 1.71
N VAL A 182 13.38 -6.19 0.73
CA VAL A 182 12.88 -4.86 0.31
C VAL A 182 12.32 -4.09 1.50
N ILE A 183 11.41 -4.72 2.25
CA ILE A 183 10.78 -4.13 3.43
C ILE A 183 11.82 -3.79 4.50
N SER A 184 12.83 -4.64 4.69
CA SER A 184 13.91 -4.41 5.66
C SER A 184 14.70 -3.14 5.32
N ILE A 185 14.96 -2.88 4.03
CA ILE A 185 15.68 -1.69 3.56
C ILE A 185 14.80 -0.45 3.72
N LEU A 186 13.53 -0.52 3.34
CA LEU A 186 12.58 0.57 3.56
C LEU A 186 12.46 0.94 5.05
N ASN A 187 12.47 -0.05 5.94
CA ASN A 187 12.40 0.16 7.39
C ASN A 187 13.66 0.78 8.00
N ARG A 188 14.84 0.47 7.45
CA ARG A 188 16.10 1.16 7.82
C ARG A 188 16.07 2.63 7.41
N ASN A 189 15.41 2.92 6.31
CA ASN A 189 15.27 4.25 5.72
C ASN A 189 13.91 4.87 6.08
N LYS A 190 13.68 5.13 7.37
CA LYS A 190 12.40 5.65 7.88
C LYS A 190 11.94 6.90 7.13
N GLY A 191 10.64 6.94 6.81
CA GLY A 191 10.02 8.09 6.13
C GLY A 191 10.18 8.09 4.62
N VAL A 192 10.83 7.07 4.04
CA VAL A 192 10.87 6.90 2.59
C VAL A 192 9.50 6.41 2.11
N ALA A 193 8.77 7.31 1.45
CA ALA A 193 7.62 6.94 0.65
C ALA A 193 8.10 6.13 -0.57
N PHE A 194 7.33 5.12 -0.92
CA PHE A 194 7.55 4.38 -2.14
C PHE A 194 6.22 3.98 -2.79
N ASP A 195 6.30 3.64 -4.07
CA ASP A 195 5.22 3.06 -4.85
C ASP A 195 5.78 2.02 -5.81
N ILE A 196 4.90 1.17 -6.34
CA ILE A 196 5.30 0.21 -7.38
C ILE A 196 5.28 0.94 -8.73
N GLY A 197 6.44 1.04 -9.36
CA GLY A 197 6.59 1.61 -10.70
C GLY A 197 6.08 0.66 -11.77
N SER A 198 6.67 -0.54 -11.81
CA SER A 198 6.32 -1.57 -12.78
C SER A 198 6.65 -2.98 -12.27
N VAL A 199 5.85 -3.96 -12.70
CA VAL A 199 6.14 -5.39 -12.54
C VAL A 199 6.09 -6.00 -13.93
N ALA A 200 7.21 -6.49 -14.44
CA ALA A 200 7.32 -7.00 -15.80
C ALA A 200 8.34 -8.12 -15.90
N GLU A 201 8.10 -9.06 -16.82
CA GLU A 201 9.12 -10.01 -17.23
C GLU A 201 10.07 -9.33 -18.22
N HIS A 202 11.38 -9.47 -17.98
CA HIS A 202 12.45 -8.96 -18.82
C HIS A 202 13.37 -10.10 -19.25
N PHE A 203 14.19 -9.82 -20.26
CA PHE A 203 15.16 -10.74 -20.81
C PHE A 203 16.53 -10.07 -20.85
N PHE A 204 17.56 -10.81 -20.44
CA PHE A 204 18.94 -10.44 -20.64
C PHE A 204 19.65 -11.66 -21.24
N ASP A 205 20.23 -11.48 -22.43
CA ASP A 205 20.71 -12.56 -23.29
C ASP A 205 19.62 -13.61 -23.58
N GLU A 206 19.75 -14.82 -23.02
CA GLU A 206 18.78 -15.93 -23.18
C GLU A 206 17.95 -16.18 -21.91
N ASP A 207 18.26 -15.48 -20.81
CA ASP A 207 17.64 -15.68 -19.51
C ASP A 207 16.50 -14.69 -19.27
N SER A 208 15.36 -15.21 -18.83
CA SER A 208 14.21 -14.42 -18.41
C SER A 208 14.22 -14.21 -16.90
N TYR A 209 13.84 -13.01 -16.46
CA TYR A 209 13.71 -12.67 -15.04
C TYR A 209 12.49 -11.78 -14.81
N LEU A 210 12.01 -11.78 -13.57
CA LEU A 210 10.97 -10.88 -13.11
C LEU A 210 11.60 -9.59 -12.58
N PHE A 211 11.29 -8.47 -13.21
CA PHE A 211 11.73 -7.15 -12.79
C PHE A 211 10.61 -6.44 -12.03
N VAL A 212 10.92 -6.00 -10.81
CA VAL A 212 10.02 -5.22 -9.95
C VAL A 212 10.67 -3.89 -9.63
N GLU A 213 10.10 -2.83 -10.19
CA GLU A 213 10.56 -1.46 -9.96
C GLU A 213 9.79 -0.80 -8.83
N LEU A 214 10.52 -0.25 -7.86
CA LEU A 214 10.00 0.43 -6.68
C LEU A 214 10.42 1.90 -6.73
N SER A 215 9.48 2.78 -7.04
CA SER A 215 9.73 4.21 -7.09
C SER A 215 9.81 4.77 -5.68
N VAL A 216 10.95 5.33 -5.29
CA VAL A 216 11.22 5.93 -3.98
C VAL A 216 11.61 7.40 -4.13
N ASP A 217 11.25 8.22 -3.15
CA ASP A 217 11.61 9.64 -3.12
C ASP A 217 12.81 9.87 -2.19
N VAL A 218 14.01 9.55 -2.69
CA VAL A 218 15.27 9.71 -1.97
C VAL A 218 16.34 10.36 -2.84
N PRO A 219 17.38 10.99 -2.25
CA PRO A 219 18.56 11.43 -2.99
C PRO A 219 19.24 10.28 -3.74
N GLY A 220 19.84 10.57 -4.90
CA GLY A 220 20.41 9.54 -5.78
C GLY A 220 21.54 8.71 -5.14
N ASN A 221 22.33 9.28 -4.22
CA ASN A 221 23.35 8.52 -3.48
C ASN A 221 22.72 7.48 -2.54
N MET A 222 21.60 7.83 -1.90
CA MET A 222 20.83 6.92 -1.05
C MET A 222 20.17 5.82 -1.88
N LEU A 223 19.70 6.16 -3.10
CA LEU A 223 19.14 5.19 -4.04
C LEU A 223 20.14 4.09 -4.43
N ALA A 224 21.38 4.50 -4.75
CA ALA A 224 22.46 3.56 -5.07
C ALA A 224 22.77 2.65 -3.87
N GLU A 225 22.90 3.22 -2.68
CA GLU A 225 23.14 2.46 -1.44
C GLU A 225 22.03 1.45 -1.15
N MET A 226 20.76 1.83 -1.33
CA MET A 226 19.62 0.93 -1.14
C MET A 226 19.65 -0.26 -2.11
N ASN A 227 19.98 -0.04 -3.38
CA ASN A 227 20.08 -1.12 -4.37
C ASN A 227 21.28 -2.04 -4.13
N GLU A 228 22.43 -1.49 -3.73
CA GLU A 228 23.60 -2.30 -3.34
C GLU A 228 23.29 -3.21 -2.15
N GLN A 229 22.66 -2.66 -1.10
CA GLN A 229 22.23 -3.44 0.06
C GLN A 229 21.21 -4.53 -0.31
N LEU A 230 20.28 -4.23 -1.22
CA LEU A 230 19.28 -5.19 -1.67
C LEU A 230 19.90 -6.36 -2.43
N ALA A 231 20.81 -6.06 -3.36
CA ALA A 231 21.53 -7.08 -4.11
C ALA A 231 22.35 -7.97 -3.15
N GLU A 232 23.05 -7.40 -2.17
CA GLU A 232 23.80 -8.15 -1.18
C GLU A 232 22.90 -9.07 -0.35
N LEU A 233 21.77 -8.56 0.15
CA LEU A 233 20.80 -9.36 0.91
C LEU A 233 20.21 -10.52 0.10
N ILE A 234 19.85 -10.27 -1.17
CA ILE A 234 19.27 -11.29 -2.04
C ILE A 234 20.29 -12.39 -2.38
N ILE A 235 21.52 -12.00 -2.75
CA ILE A 235 22.57 -12.95 -3.17
C ILE A 235 23.07 -13.80 -1.99
N THR A 236 23.07 -13.25 -0.78
CA THR A 236 23.58 -13.94 0.42
C THR A 236 22.52 -14.77 1.16
N ASP A 237 21.24 -14.63 0.83
CA ASP A 237 20.17 -15.42 1.44
C ASP A 237 20.10 -16.81 0.81
N GLU A 238 20.58 -17.83 1.54
CA GLU A 238 20.56 -19.22 1.08
C GLU A 238 19.15 -19.72 0.73
N ARG A 239 18.11 -19.11 1.32
CA ARG A 239 16.72 -19.41 0.99
C ARG A 239 16.36 -18.94 -0.42
N LEU A 240 17.18 -18.17 -1.13
CA LEU A 240 16.96 -17.71 -2.51
C LEU A 240 17.93 -18.32 -3.52
N ASN A 241 18.83 -19.23 -3.12
CA ASN A 241 19.87 -19.81 -3.97
C ASN A 241 19.40 -20.37 -5.34
N SER A 242 18.14 -20.78 -5.48
CA SER A 242 17.58 -21.34 -6.70
C SER A 242 16.92 -20.33 -7.65
N CYS A 243 16.79 -19.06 -7.25
CA CYS A 243 16.05 -18.06 -8.01
C CYS A 243 16.48 -16.60 -7.78
N TRP A 244 17.60 -16.35 -7.11
CA TRP A 244 18.09 -14.99 -6.83
C TRP A 244 18.36 -14.19 -8.11
N ASP A 245 18.73 -14.88 -9.19
CA ASP A 245 18.98 -14.36 -10.54
C ASP A 245 17.70 -14.19 -11.37
N LYS A 246 16.58 -14.78 -10.92
CA LYS A 246 15.28 -14.72 -11.60
C LYS A 246 14.37 -13.62 -11.06
N ILE A 247 14.70 -12.98 -9.95
CA ILE A 247 13.92 -11.90 -9.32
C ILE A 247 14.81 -10.69 -9.10
N ILE A 248 14.54 -9.60 -9.82
CA ILE A 248 15.29 -8.36 -9.69
C ILE A 248 14.37 -7.27 -9.16
N PHE A 249 14.61 -6.87 -7.92
CA PHE A 249 14.02 -5.67 -7.36
C PHE A 249 14.95 -4.48 -7.59
N ASN A 250 14.40 -3.36 -8.01
CA ASN A 250 15.16 -2.14 -8.25
C ASN A 250 14.42 -0.94 -7.66
N PHE A 251 15.07 -0.25 -6.72
CA PHE A 251 14.63 1.08 -6.31
C PHE A 251 14.99 2.09 -7.40
N CYS A 252 14.01 2.87 -7.85
CA CYS A 252 14.20 3.97 -8.81
C CYS A 252 13.74 5.30 -8.21
N ALA A 253 14.20 6.43 -8.77
CA ALA A 253 13.73 7.73 -8.33
C ALA A 253 12.26 7.95 -8.74
N SER A 254 11.42 8.37 -7.81
CA SER A 254 10.02 8.69 -8.13
C SER A 254 9.92 9.91 -9.02
N ASP A 255 9.45 9.70 -10.24
CA ASP A 255 9.02 10.70 -11.21
C ASP A 255 7.56 11.15 -10.97
N LYS A 256 6.83 10.47 -10.06
CA LYS A 256 5.43 10.77 -9.72
C LYS A 256 5.30 11.59 -8.43
N GLN A 257 4.45 12.62 -8.48
CA GLN A 257 3.90 13.26 -7.28
C GLN A 257 2.72 12.43 -6.74
N GLY A 258 3.01 11.56 -5.75
CA GLY A 258 2.05 10.99 -4.79
C GLY A 258 0.95 10.06 -5.34
N VAL A 259 1.08 8.76 -5.08
CA VAL A 259 0.09 7.72 -5.50
C VAL A 259 -0.73 7.18 -4.31
N ASN A 260 -0.39 7.55 -3.08
CA ASN A 260 -1.08 7.08 -1.86
C ASN A 260 -2.24 8.01 -1.46
N LYS A 261 -3.34 7.99 -2.24
CA LYS A 261 -4.55 8.75 -1.92
C LYS A 261 -5.43 7.99 -0.94
N PHE A 262 -5.92 8.69 0.07
CA PHE A 262 -6.95 8.18 0.97
C PHE A 262 -8.33 8.15 0.31
N ALA A 263 -9.17 7.19 0.72
CA ALA A 263 -10.56 7.08 0.31
C ALA A 263 -11.43 8.12 1.03
N ALA A 264 -12.39 8.70 0.30
CA ALA A 264 -13.31 9.75 0.79
C ALA A 264 -14.65 9.18 1.26
#